data_AF-A0A6J0L7T6-F1
#
_entry.id   AF-A0A6J0L7T6-F1
#
_cell.length_a   1.000
_cell.length_b   1.000
_cell.length_c   1.000
_cell.angle_alpha   90.00
_cell.angle_beta   90.00
_cell.angle_gamma   90.00
#
_symmetry.space_group_name_H-M   'P 1'
#
loop_
_entity.id
_entity.type
_entity.pdbx_description
1 polymer ?
#
loop_
_entity_poly.entity_id
_entity_poly.type
_entity_poly.pdbx_seq_one_letter_code
_entity_poly.pdbx_strand_id
1 'polypeptide(L)'
;MRLHASYLTLGTLLTDHSSSSKKKWCAPSIMDRVVTYIPKLQNEVEELTLRKKKLVEAIESKRRQELERQDHHPRAISVLELGESGDEAVVQISMETEKEDEFSNLLHVMEMQGSSILSASTSLVCRDQKVVCYNFHVKMDGKPCEGDDYITVLKNNIISLLSDNTRCK
;
A
#
# COMPACT_ATOMS: atom_id res chain seq x y z
N MET A 1 -33.64 -40.06 -23.37
CA MET A 1 -34.17 -38.69 -23.22
C MET A 1 -33.14 -37.60 -22.88
N ARG A 2 -31.87 -37.92 -22.58
CA ARG A 2 -30.87 -36.91 -22.14
C ARG A 2 -30.42 -35.93 -23.23
N LEU A 3 -30.31 -36.39 -24.48
CA LEU A 3 -29.78 -35.58 -25.59
C LEU A 3 -30.64 -34.36 -25.92
N HIS A 4 -31.96 -34.53 -26.00
CA HIS A 4 -32.89 -33.42 -26.24
C HIS A 4 -32.84 -32.38 -25.12
N ALA A 5 -32.75 -32.83 -23.86
CA ALA A 5 -32.59 -31.95 -22.72
C ALA A 5 -31.28 -31.15 -22.80
N SER A 6 -30.17 -31.78 -23.20
CA SER A 6 -28.88 -31.10 -23.38
C SER A 6 -28.94 -29.98 -24.42
N TYR A 7 -29.62 -30.20 -25.56
CA TYR A 7 -29.82 -29.15 -26.56
C TYR A 7 -30.63 -27.97 -26.01
N LEU A 8 -31.71 -28.24 -25.27
CA LEU A 8 -32.51 -27.17 -24.67
C LEU A 8 -31.70 -26.37 -23.63
N THR A 9 -30.93 -27.05 -22.77
CA THR A 9 -30.04 -26.39 -21.80
C THR A 9 -29.02 -25.50 -22.51
N LEU A 10 -28.39 -26.00 -23.57
CA LEU A 10 -27.47 -25.21 -24.38
C LEU A 10 -28.15 -23.98 -24.98
N GLY A 11 -29.41 -24.15 -25.42
CA GLY A 11 -30.20 -23.05 -25.94
C GLY A 11 -30.49 -21.95 -24.91
N THR A 12 -30.68 -22.30 -23.63
CA THR A 12 -30.92 -21.30 -22.58
C THR A 12 -29.74 -20.37 -22.30
N LEU A 13 -28.51 -20.78 -22.65
CA LEU A 13 -27.29 -20.02 -22.41
C LEU A 13 -26.99 -18.97 -23.50
N LEU A 14 -27.75 -18.99 -24.60
CA LEU A 14 -27.60 -18.01 -25.67
C LEU A 14 -28.38 -16.74 -25.31
N THR A 15 -27.74 -15.58 -25.46
CA THR A 15 -28.29 -14.27 -25.04
C THR A 15 -29.39 -13.72 -25.97
N ASP A 16 -29.69 -14.40 -27.06
CA ASP A 16 -30.79 -14.07 -27.99
C ASP A 16 -32.15 -14.65 -27.55
N HIS A 17 -32.47 -14.50 -26.26
CA HIS A 17 -33.85 -14.60 -25.76
C HIS A 17 -34.64 -13.37 -26.21
N SER A 18 -34.81 -13.21 -27.52
CA SER A 18 -35.87 -12.35 -28.02
C SER A 18 -37.18 -13.00 -27.57
N SER A 19 -37.70 -12.51 -26.44
CA SER A 19 -39.03 -12.75 -25.89
C SER A 19 -40.17 -12.47 -26.87
N SER A 20 -39.84 -12.00 -28.09
CA SER A 20 -40.76 -11.76 -29.20
C SER A 20 -40.87 -12.93 -30.20
N SER A 21 -39.88 -13.83 -30.31
CA SER A 21 -39.93 -14.89 -31.33
C SER A 21 -40.60 -16.15 -30.79
N LYS A 22 -41.84 -16.41 -31.22
CA LYS A 22 -42.60 -17.67 -30.99
C LYS A 22 -41.98 -18.90 -31.69
N LYS A 23 -40.68 -18.86 -32.03
CA LYS A 23 -40.01 -19.90 -32.80
C LYS A 23 -39.65 -21.06 -31.86
N LYS A 24 -40.20 -22.25 -32.11
CA LYS A 24 -39.82 -23.46 -31.38
C LYS A 24 -38.36 -23.78 -31.68
N TRP A 25 -37.55 -23.84 -30.63
CA TRP A 25 -36.14 -24.18 -30.74
C TRP A 25 -36.00 -25.65 -31.10
N CYS A 26 -35.25 -25.95 -32.16
CA CYS A 26 -34.88 -27.31 -32.54
C CYS A 26 -33.36 -27.47 -32.47
N ALA A 27 -32.88 -28.71 -32.29
CA ALA A 27 -31.45 -28.98 -32.14
C ALA A 27 -30.58 -28.36 -33.26
N PRO A 28 -30.95 -28.40 -34.56
CA PRO A 28 -30.20 -27.72 -35.61
C PRO A 28 -30.11 -26.20 -35.41
N SER A 29 -31.22 -25.55 -35.05
CA SER A 29 -31.24 -24.09 -34.83
C SER A 29 -30.44 -23.64 -33.61
N ILE A 30 -30.37 -24.49 -32.57
CA ILE A 30 -29.50 -24.28 -31.41
C ILE A 30 -28.04 -24.35 -31.83
N MET A 31 -27.68 -25.42 -32.57
CA MET A 31 -26.30 -25.64 -32.98
C MET A 31 -25.78 -24.54 -33.91
N ASP A 32 -26.57 -24.09 -34.88
CA ASP A 32 -26.23 -23.00 -35.80
C ASP A 32 -25.84 -21.72 -35.05
N ARG A 33 -26.61 -21.37 -34.01
CA ARG A 33 -26.33 -20.21 -33.16
C ARG A 33 -25.12 -20.42 -32.26
N VAL A 34 -24.96 -21.60 -31.68
CA VAL A 34 -23.83 -21.91 -30.79
C VAL A 34 -22.50 -21.80 -31.53
N VAL A 35 -22.44 -22.32 -32.76
CA VAL A 35 -21.24 -22.25 -33.61
C VAL A 35 -20.84 -20.80 -33.89
N THR A 36 -21.81 -19.88 -33.94
CA THR A 36 -21.54 -18.44 -34.11
C THR A 36 -21.26 -17.72 -32.78
N TYR A 37 -21.95 -18.11 -31.71
CA TYR A 37 -21.92 -17.43 -30.42
C TYR A 37 -20.62 -17.69 -29.64
N ILE A 38 -20.11 -18.92 -29.66
CA ILE A 38 -18.89 -19.29 -28.92
C ILE A 38 -17.69 -18.46 -29.40
N PRO A 39 -17.36 -18.36 -30.71
CA PRO A 39 -16.25 -17.54 -31.17
C PRO A 39 -16.41 -16.05 -30.84
N LYS A 40 -17.64 -15.53 -30.93
CA LYS A 40 -17.93 -14.14 -30.55
C LYS A 40 -17.62 -13.90 -29.07
N LEU A 41 -18.05 -14.79 -28.20
CA LEU A 41 -17.82 -14.67 -26.76
C LEU A 41 -16.33 -14.82 -26.41
N GLN A 42 -15.60 -15.70 -27.11
CA GLN A 42 -14.15 -15.82 -26.96
C GLN A 42 -13.43 -14.50 -27.30
N ASN A 43 -13.78 -13.87 -28.42
CA ASN A 43 -13.21 -12.57 -28.80
C ASN A 43 -13.51 -11.49 -27.75
N GLU A 44 -14.72 -11.45 -27.21
CA GLU A 44 -15.11 -10.47 -26.19
C GLU A 44 -14.30 -10.67 -24.89
N VAL A 45 -14.09 -11.91 -24.47
CA VAL A 45 -13.26 -12.23 -23.29
C VAL A 45 -11.80 -11.82 -23.52
N GLU A 46 -11.25 -12.05 -24.72
CA GLU A 46 -9.90 -11.62 -25.07
C GLU A 46 -9.76 -10.09 -25.05
N GLU A 47 -10.71 -9.37 -25.65
CA GLU A 47 -10.73 -7.90 -25.66
C GLU A 47 -10.81 -7.34 -24.24
N LEU A 48 -11.72 -7.86 -23.42
CA LEU A 48 -11.87 -7.47 -22.02
C LEU A 48 -10.61 -7.77 -21.20
N THR A 49 -9.97 -8.91 -21.46
CA THR A 49 -8.71 -9.28 -20.80
C THR A 49 -7.59 -8.31 -21.18
N LEU A 50 -7.47 -7.95 -22.45
CA LEU A 50 -6.50 -6.97 -22.92
C LEU A 50 -6.77 -5.59 -22.30
N ARG A 51 -8.03 -5.16 -22.26
CA ARG A 51 -8.44 -3.89 -21.65
C ARG A 51 -8.14 -3.85 -20.15
N LYS A 52 -8.39 -4.95 -19.43
CA LYS A 52 -8.04 -5.09 -18.02
C LYS A 52 -6.53 -4.94 -17.81
N LYS A 53 -5.71 -5.63 -18.61
CA LYS A 53 -4.23 -5.54 -18.52
C LYS A 53 -3.75 -4.10 -18.73
N LYS A 54 -4.21 -3.44 -19.80
CA LYS A 54 -3.87 -2.03 -20.08
C LYS A 54 -4.26 -1.09 -18.94
N LEU A 55 -5.43 -1.30 -18.33
CA LEU A 55 -5.89 -0.46 -17.22
C LEU A 55 -5.03 -0.67 -15.97
N VAL A 56 -4.68 -1.92 -15.66
CA VAL A 56 -3.78 -2.24 -14.54
C VAL A 56 -2.40 -1.60 -14.75
N GLU A 57 -1.82 -1.75 -15.94
CA GLU A 57 -0.54 -1.10 -16.30
C GLU A 57 -0.61 0.42 -16.18
N ALA A 58 -1.72 1.04 -16.60
CA ALA A 58 -1.92 2.49 -16.47
C ALA A 58 -2.01 2.94 -15.00
N ILE A 59 -2.66 2.15 -14.14
CA ILE A 59 -2.74 2.43 -12.70
C ILE A 59 -1.36 2.29 -12.04
N GLU A 60 -0.64 1.21 -12.34
CA GLU A 60 0.69 0.96 -11.79
C GLU A 60 1.72 1.99 -12.23
N SER A 61 1.70 2.38 -13.52
CA SER A 61 2.57 3.44 -14.04
C SER A 61 2.26 4.80 -13.43
N LYS A 62 0.98 5.14 -13.24
CA LYS A 62 0.58 6.36 -12.54
C LYS A 62 1.05 6.34 -11.07
N ARG A 63 0.86 5.23 -10.36
CA ARG A 63 1.33 5.05 -8.98
C ARG A 63 2.86 5.18 -8.89
N ARG A 64 3.60 4.61 -9.84
CA ARG A 64 5.06 4.74 -9.92
C ARG A 64 5.48 6.20 -10.15
N GLN A 65 4.83 6.92 -11.06
CA GLN A 65 5.09 8.34 -11.28
C GLN A 65 4.72 9.21 -10.07
N GLU A 66 3.66 8.86 -9.32
CA GLU A 66 3.32 9.54 -8.06
C GLU A 66 4.36 9.27 -6.97
N LEU A 67 4.88 8.03 -6.85
CA LEU A 67 5.99 7.71 -5.97
C LEU A 67 7.29 8.44 -6.38
N GLU A 68 7.63 8.47 -7.67
CA GLU A 68 8.82 9.16 -8.18
C GLU A 68 8.73 10.69 -8.06
N ARG A 69 7.51 11.25 -8.02
CA ARG A 69 7.28 12.69 -7.77
C ARG A 69 7.23 13.05 -6.29
N GLN A 70 6.97 12.08 -5.41
CA GLN A 70 7.22 12.23 -3.99
C GLN A 70 8.67 11.84 -3.70
N ASP A 71 9.58 12.78 -3.87
CA ASP A 71 10.98 12.74 -3.38
C ASP A 71 11.05 12.79 -1.83
N HIS A 72 10.03 12.24 -1.18
CA HIS A 72 9.85 12.17 0.25
C HIS A 72 9.53 10.72 0.57
N HIS A 73 10.56 9.96 0.96
CA HIS A 73 10.37 8.69 1.65
C HIS A 73 9.24 8.85 2.66
N PRO A 74 8.15 8.07 2.58
CA PRO A 74 7.03 8.23 3.48
C PRO A 74 7.51 7.98 4.90
N ARG A 75 7.76 9.07 5.62
CA ARG A 75 8.28 9.09 6.98
C ARG A 75 7.21 9.66 7.88
N ALA A 76 6.66 8.83 8.75
CA ALA A 76 5.76 9.26 9.81
C ALA A 76 6.53 9.29 11.13
N ILE A 77 6.54 10.44 11.80
CA ILE A 77 7.12 10.59 13.13
C ILE A 77 6.01 11.01 14.10
N SER A 78 5.79 10.18 15.10
CA SER A 78 4.92 10.43 16.23
C SER A 78 5.77 10.55 17.48
N VAL A 79 5.45 11.52 18.33
CA VAL A 79 6.09 11.73 19.62
C VAL A 79 4.97 11.86 20.64
N LEU A 80 5.06 11.08 21.71
CA LEU A 80 4.10 11.05 22.79
C LEU A 80 4.82 11.39 24.10
N GLU A 81 4.39 12.43 24.79
CA GLU A 81 4.88 12.76 26.13
C GLU A 81 4.53 11.65 27.12
N LEU A 82 5.45 11.38 28.05
CA LEU A 82 5.21 10.56 29.22
C LEU A 82 5.32 11.42 30.49
N GLY A 83 4.32 11.29 31.36
CA GLY A 83 4.30 11.93 32.67
C GLY A 83 3.91 13.42 32.66
N GLU A 84 3.84 14.01 33.85
CA GLU A 84 3.55 15.45 34.05
C GLU A 84 4.83 16.30 34.08
N SER A 85 6.01 15.66 34.08
CA SER A 85 7.31 16.32 34.25
C SER A 85 7.88 16.93 32.98
N GLY A 86 7.38 16.56 31.79
CA GLY A 86 7.78 17.11 30.50
C GLY A 86 9.21 16.78 30.07
N ASP A 87 9.82 15.75 30.66
CA ASP A 87 11.20 15.33 30.38
C ASP A 87 11.31 13.94 29.72
N GLU A 88 10.19 13.23 29.55
CA GLU A 88 10.14 11.88 28.99
C GLU A 88 9.17 11.79 27.80
N ALA A 89 9.56 11.04 26.77
CA ALA A 89 8.74 10.84 25.58
C ALA A 89 8.97 9.49 24.92
N VAL A 90 7.91 8.93 24.33
CA VAL A 90 7.98 7.81 23.40
C VAL A 90 7.93 8.34 21.97
N VAL A 91 8.91 7.98 21.18
CA VAL A 91 8.98 8.32 19.76
C VAL A 91 8.71 7.06 18.94
N GLN A 92 7.85 7.20 17.93
CA GLN A 92 7.65 6.20 16.90
C GLN A 92 7.97 6.81 15.53
N ILE A 93 8.85 6.13 14.78
CA ILE A 93 9.26 6.50 13.43
C ILE A 93 8.90 5.35 12.50
N SER A 94 8.07 5.61 11.51
CA SER A 94 7.78 4.66 10.43
C SER A 94 8.42 5.17 9.15
N MET A 95 9.34 4.39 8.58
CA MET A 95 9.98 4.73 7.31
C MET A 95 10.38 3.48 6.55
N GLU A 96 10.58 3.63 5.25
CA GLU A 96 11.27 2.63 4.44
C GLU A 96 12.75 2.58 4.86
N THR A 97 13.25 1.39 5.18
CA THR A 97 14.66 1.25 5.57
C THR A 97 15.55 1.29 4.34
N GLU A 98 16.42 2.31 4.26
CA GLU A 98 17.43 2.42 3.21
C GLU A 98 18.79 1.88 3.66
N LYS A 99 19.13 2.11 4.92
CA LYS A 99 20.40 1.72 5.55
C LYS A 99 20.13 0.99 6.86
N GLU A 100 20.91 -0.06 7.14
CA GLU A 100 20.75 -0.89 8.34
C GLU A 100 21.14 -0.15 9.64
N ASP A 101 22.00 0.87 9.55
CA ASP A 101 22.58 1.60 10.68
C ASP A 101 21.90 2.94 11.01
N GLU A 102 20.91 3.36 10.21
CA GLU A 102 20.28 4.69 10.34
C GLU A 102 19.64 4.90 11.72
N PHE A 103 18.98 3.87 12.26
CA PHE A 103 18.34 3.94 13.57
C PHE A 103 19.35 3.97 14.72
N SER A 104 20.38 3.12 14.69
CA SER A 104 21.44 3.14 15.70
C SER A 104 22.21 4.45 15.70
N ASN A 105 22.47 5.03 14.53
CA ASN A 105 23.13 6.32 14.40
C ASN A 105 22.26 7.45 14.97
N LEU A 106 20.94 7.43 14.70
CA LEU A 106 20.00 8.38 15.32
C LEU A 106 20.08 8.32 16.84
N LEU A 107 19.94 7.13 17.43
CA LEU A 107 19.97 6.95 18.88
C LEU A 107 21.30 7.45 19.47
N HIS A 108 22.42 7.10 18.84
CA HIS A 108 23.73 7.53 19.28
C HIS A 108 23.90 9.05 19.26
N VAL A 109 23.47 9.72 18.18
CA VAL A 109 23.55 11.19 18.11
C VAL A 109 22.65 11.85 19.14
N MET A 110 21.46 11.31 19.40
CA MET A 110 20.58 11.82 20.45
C MET A 110 21.21 11.69 21.84
N GLU A 111 21.90 10.58 22.12
CA GLU A 111 22.64 10.41 23.38
C GLU A 111 23.78 11.42 23.51
N MET A 112 24.53 11.64 22.44
CA MET A 112 25.60 12.65 22.39
C MET A 112 25.09 14.09 22.57
N GLN A 113 23.82 14.35 22.26
CA GLN A 113 23.16 15.65 22.46
C GLN A 113 22.60 15.85 23.88
N GLY A 114 22.78 14.89 24.80
CA GLY A 114 22.27 14.98 26.18
C GLY A 114 20.88 14.37 26.36
N SER A 115 20.50 13.42 25.52
CA SER A 115 19.32 12.58 25.75
C SER A 115 19.75 11.25 26.35
N SER A 116 18.89 10.63 27.14
CA SER A 116 19.06 9.26 27.64
C SER A 116 18.05 8.34 26.96
N ILE A 117 18.51 7.36 26.20
CA ILE A 117 17.63 6.36 25.59
C ILE A 117 17.35 5.26 26.62
N LEU A 118 16.09 5.17 27.07
CA LEU A 118 15.67 4.23 28.11
C LEU A 118 15.29 2.86 27.53
N SER A 119 14.77 2.84 26.30
CA SER A 119 14.42 1.62 25.59
C SER A 119 14.31 1.90 24.10
N ALA A 120 14.62 0.92 23.27
CA ALA A 120 14.45 0.99 21.82
C ALA A 120 14.02 -0.37 21.27
N SER A 121 13.20 -0.34 20.23
CA SER A 121 12.73 -1.54 19.54
C SER A 121 12.52 -1.26 18.06
N THR A 122 12.63 -2.32 17.27
CA THR A 122 12.45 -2.29 15.81
C THR A 122 11.40 -3.33 15.44
N SER A 123 10.42 -2.95 14.63
CA SER A 123 9.35 -3.83 14.17
C SER A 123 9.19 -3.73 12.66
N LEU A 124 9.22 -4.87 11.96
CA LEU A 124 8.95 -4.92 10.52
C LEU A 124 7.43 -4.82 10.28
N VAL A 125 6.98 -3.80 9.55
CA VAL A 125 5.56 -3.55 9.29
C VAL A 125 5.13 -4.15 7.95
N CYS A 126 5.93 -3.94 6.90
CA CYS A 126 5.63 -4.47 5.57
C CYS A 126 6.91 -5.03 4.95
N ARG A 127 6.96 -6.35 4.74
CA ARG A 127 8.13 -7.02 4.15
C ARG A 127 8.35 -6.62 2.70
N ASP A 128 7.28 -6.48 1.92
CA ASP A 128 7.36 -6.21 0.48
C ASP A 128 7.81 -4.78 0.17
N GLN A 129 7.55 -3.84 1.08
CA GLN A 129 7.91 -2.42 0.96
C GLN A 129 9.06 -2.02 1.88
N LYS A 130 9.71 -2.97 2.57
CA LYS A 130 10.77 -2.74 3.55
C LYS A 130 10.44 -1.62 4.56
N VAL A 131 9.18 -1.51 4.97
CA VAL A 131 8.76 -0.49 5.94
C VAL A 131 9.00 -1.00 7.35
N VAL A 132 9.75 -0.24 8.12
CA VAL A 132 10.14 -0.54 9.49
C VAL A 132 9.57 0.53 10.43
N CYS A 133 9.10 0.10 11.60
CA CYS A 133 8.77 0.98 12.71
C CYS A 133 9.87 0.90 13.76
N TYR A 134 10.51 2.03 14.01
CA TYR A 134 11.39 2.23 15.15
C TYR A 134 10.61 2.87 16.28
N ASN A 135 10.70 2.30 17.48
CA ASN A 135 10.11 2.87 18.68
C ASN A 135 11.21 3.04 19.71
N PHE A 136 11.30 4.20 20.35
CA PHE A 136 12.21 4.38 21.46
C PHE A 136 11.63 5.31 22.53
N HIS A 137 11.99 5.02 23.76
CA HIS A 137 11.72 5.84 24.93
C HIS A 137 12.97 6.67 25.21
N VAL A 138 12.80 7.98 25.26
CA VAL A 138 13.85 8.94 25.53
C VAL A 138 13.50 9.81 26.73
N LYS A 139 14.49 10.04 27.59
CA LYS A 139 14.48 11.02 28.67
C LYS A 139 15.47 12.13 28.33
N MET A 140 15.11 13.39 28.50
CA MET A 140 16.00 14.51 28.20
C MET A 140 16.70 15.01 29.47
N ASP A 141 18.01 15.29 29.38
CA ASP A 141 18.75 15.90 30.48
C ASP A 141 18.50 17.41 30.53
N GLY A 142 17.33 17.79 31.04
CA GLY A 142 16.96 19.17 31.29
C GLY A 142 15.51 19.47 30.92
N LYS A 143 14.85 20.30 31.74
CA LYS A 143 13.53 20.83 31.38
C LYS A 143 13.67 21.78 30.19
N PRO A 144 12.82 21.66 29.15
CA PRO A 144 12.68 22.70 28.14
C PRO A 144 12.40 24.05 28.82
N CYS A 145 12.97 25.14 28.32
CA CYS A 145 12.64 26.48 28.79
C CYS A 145 11.12 26.71 28.67
N GLU A 146 10.49 27.27 29.70
CA GLU A 146 9.05 27.59 29.73
C GLU A 146 8.67 28.44 28.50
N GLY A 147 7.99 27.84 27.51
CA GLY A 147 7.42 28.58 26.38
C GLY A 147 7.36 27.84 25.05
N ASP A 148 8.26 26.89 24.78
CA ASP A 148 8.27 26.13 23.53
C ASP A 148 7.61 24.75 23.69
N ASP A 149 6.79 24.37 22.70
CA ASP A 149 6.23 23.02 22.58
C ASP A 149 7.37 22.01 22.34
N TYR A 150 7.91 21.46 23.44
CA TYR A 150 9.09 20.60 23.44
C TYR A 150 8.90 19.34 22.58
N ILE A 151 7.66 18.87 22.38
CA ILE A 151 7.34 17.80 21.44
C ILE A 151 7.70 18.20 20.02
N THR A 152 7.35 19.43 19.64
CA THR A 152 7.68 19.98 18.32
C THR A 152 9.19 20.14 18.16
N VAL A 153 9.91 20.58 19.20
CA VAL A 153 11.39 20.68 19.17
C VAL A 153 12.03 19.31 18.98
N LEU A 154 11.63 18.31 19.77
CA LEU A 154 12.13 16.94 19.67
C LEU A 154 11.85 16.35 18.28
N LYS A 155 10.61 16.50 17.80
CA LYS A 155 10.21 16.03 16.48
C LYS A 155 11.04 16.67 15.36
N ASN A 156 11.28 17.98 15.42
CA ASN A 156 12.09 18.69 14.43
C ASN A 156 13.56 18.28 14.47
N ASN A 157 14.12 18.04 15.66
CA ASN A 157 15.48 17.53 15.80
C ASN A 157 15.62 16.14 15.13
N ILE A 158 14.69 15.23 15.41
CA ILE A 158 14.67 13.90 14.80
C ILE A 158 14.55 13.99 13.27
N ILE A 159 13.70 14.89 12.76
CA ILE A 159 13.58 15.15 11.32
C ILE A 159 14.93 15.59 10.74
N SER A 160 15.62 16.53 11.39
CA SER A 160 16.92 17.05 10.94
C SER A 160 17.99 15.94 10.89
N LEU A 161 18.13 15.17 11.97
CA LEU A 161 19.14 14.10 12.07
C LEU A 161 18.95 13.04 10.99
N LEU A 162 17.72 12.69 10.72
CA LEU A 162 17.38 11.72 9.69
C LEU A 162 17.42 12.30 8.26
N SER A 163 17.51 13.62 8.10
CA SER A 163 17.73 14.30 6.81
C SER A 163 19.20 14.58 6.52
N ASP A 164 20.05 14.69 7.55
CA ASP A 164 21.50 14.89 7.38
C ASP A 164 22.22 13.59 6.98
N ASN A 165 21.72 12.43 7.41
CA ASN A 165 22.25 11.11 7.05
C ASN A 165 22.07 10.72 5.57
N THR A 166 21.32 11.50 4.78
CA THR A 166 21.19 11.31 3.32
C THR A 166 22.27 12.06 2.53
N ARG A 167 23.09 12.92 3.17
CA ARG A 167 24.07 13.79 2.49
C ARG A 167 25.53 13.34 2.50
N CYS A 168 25.90 12.31 3.26
CA CYS A 168 27.25 11.72 3.12
C CYS A 168 27.24 10.61 2.06
N LYS A 169 27.67 10.97 0.85
CA LYS A 169 28.13 10.08 -0.23
C LYS A 169 29.64 10.16 -0.32
#